data_AF-A0A2E5J6Y6-F1
#
_entry.id   AF-A0A2E5J6Y6-F1
#
_cell.length_a   1.000
_cell.length_b   1.000
_cell.length_c   1.000
_cell.angle_alpha   90.00
_cell.angle_beta   90.00
_cell.angle_gamma   90.00
#
_symmetry.space_group_name_H-M   'P 1'
#
loop_
_entity.id
_entity.type
_entity.pdbx_description
1 polymer ?
#
loop_
_entity_poly.entity_id
_entity_poly.type
_entity_poly.pdbx_seq_one_letter_code
_entity_poly.pdbx_strand_id
1 'polypeptide(L)'
;MIIENSIVTNIFYCLVIQLITLVLSIEISKLFNIKIMEFKIINFYERSKFIKIVSYTIFIITYLIASFIFLSIKGVLGLELLNLVFFLIIIFELFIKIGNSRRFIGWLGDGLDKTLRSFMMFIISLNVIYFLTRITHSILLIK
;
A
#
# COMPACT_ATOMS: atom_id res chain seq x y z
N MET A 1 24.32 7.38 -18.33
CA MET A 1 24.98 6.67 -17.21
C MET A 1 24.66 7.23 -15.81
N ILE A 2 25.08 8.44 -15.42
CA ILE A 2 24.77 8.97 -14.05
C ILE A 2 23.26 9.16 -13.84
N ILE A 3 22.55 9.68 -14.84
CA ILE A 3 21.10 9.94 -14.77
C ILE A 3 20.28 8.63 -14.79
N GLU A 4 20.73 7.60 -15.51
CA GLU A 4 20.06 6.29 -15.55
C GLU A 4 20.20 5.53 -14.23
N ASN A 5 21.36 5.60 -13.58
CA ASN A 5 21.57 5.01 -12.26
C ASN A 5 20.62 5.62 -11.23
N SER A 6 20.39 6.94 -11.25
CA SER A 6 19.44 7.63 -10.35
C SER A 6 18.01 7.10 -10.51
N ILE A 7 17.52 6.88 -11.72
CA ILE A 7 16.14 6.41 -11.96
C ILE A 7 15.94 4.99 -11.44
N VAL A 8 16.88 4.08 -11.72
CA VAL A 8 16.79 2.69 -11.26
C VAL A 8 16.84 2.63 -9.73
N THR A 9 17.71 3.42 -9.10
CA THR A 9 17.78 3.56 -7.64
C THR A 9 16.46 4.09 -7.06
N ASN A 10 15.84 5.08 -7.69
CA ASN A 10 14.55 5.61 -7.27
C ASN A 10 13.43 4.57 -7.37
N ILE A 11 13.37 3.80 -8.47
CA ILE A 11 12.41 2.69 -8.60
C ILE A 11 12.60 1.67 -7.49
N PHE A 12 13.85 1.30 -7.19
CA PHE A 12 14.18 0.37 -6.12
C PHE A 12 13.72 0.87 -4.75
N TYR A 13 14.03 2.10 -4.36
CA TYR A 13 13.61 2.65 -3.07
C TYR A 13 12.09 2.79 -2.96
N CYS A 14 11.41 3.21 -4.03
CA CYS A 14 9.96 3.25 -4.05
C CYS A 14 9.37 1.84 -3.91
N LEU A 15 9.92 0.82 -4.59
CA LEU A 15 9.51 -0.58 -4.42
C LEU A 15 9.69 -1.06 -2.97
N VAL A 16 10.81 -0.73 -2.33
CA VAL A 16 11.05 -1.06 -0.92
C VAL A 16 9.97 -0.46 -0.02
N ILE A 17 9.61 0.81 -0.22
CA ILE A 17 8.53 1.43 0.55
C ILE A 17 7.18 0.76 0.29
N GLN A 18 6.88 0.41 -0.95
CA GLN A 18 5.63 -0.29 -1.27
C GLN A 18 5.57 -1.66 -0.59
N LEU A 19 6.69 -2.39 -0.55
CA LEU A 19 6.77 -3.67 0.15
C LEU A 19 6.61 -3.50 1.66
N ILE A 20 7.28 -2.52 2.27
CA ILE A 20 7.11 -2.20 3.70
C ILE A 20 5.64 -1.88 4.00
N THR A 21 5.03 -1.04 3.17
CA THR A 21 3.61 -0.64 3.32
C THR A 21 2.69 -1.86 3.23
N LEU A 22 2.90 -2.73 2.25
CA LEU A 22 2.13 -3.96 2.08
C LEU A 22 2.28 -4.90 3.27
N VAL A 23 3.52 -5.17 3.72
CA VAL A 23 3.80 -6.06 4.85
C VAL A 23 3.17 -5.53 6.13
N LEU A 24 3.35 -4.25 6.45
CA LEU A 24 2.74 -3.63 7.63
C LEU A 24 1.22 -3.68 7.55
N SER A 25 0.64 -3.44 6.38
CA SER A 25 -0.80 -3.54 6.19
C SER A 25 -1.29 -4.96 6.50
N ILE A 26 -0.61 -6.00 5.99
CA ILE A 26 -0.93 -7.40 6.28
C ILE A 26 -0.81 -7.75 7.77
N GLU A 27 0.16 -7.20 8.49
CA GLU A 27 0.27 -7.43 9.93
C GLU A 27 -0.88 -6.73 10.70
N ILE A 28 -1.21 -5.50 10.33
CA ILE A 28 -2.34 -4.78 10.93
C ILE A 28 -3.65 -5.53 10.67
N SER A 29 -3.88 -6.03 9.46
CA SER A 29 -5.11 -6.74 9.14
C SER A 29 -5.29 -8.04 9.94
N LYS A 30 -4.21 -8.76 10.24
CA LYS A 30 -4.25 -9.91 11.17
C LYS A 30 -4.68 -9.48 12.56
N LEU A 31 -4.20 -8.34 13.07
CA LEU A 31 -4.63 -7.81 14.37
C LEU A 31 -6.14 -7.57 14.39
N PHE A 32 -6.72 -7.05 13.31
CA PHE A 32 -8.16 -6.80 13.22
C PHE A 32 -8.99 -8.00 12.72
N ASN A 33 -8.36 -9.14 12.47
CA ASN A 33 -8.97 -10.34 11.87
C ASN A 33 -9.74 -10.03 10.57
N ILE A 34 -9.13 -9.20 9.73
CA ILE A 34 -9.63 -8.81 8.40
C ILE A 34 -8.65 -9.25 7.32
N LYS A 35 -9.16 -9.41 6.09
CA LYS A 35 -8.36 -9.80 4.92
C LYS A 35 -8.39 -8.65 3.91
N ILE A 36 -7.27 -7.99 3.68
CA ILE A 36 -7.19 -6.80 2.79
C ILE A 36 -7.33 -7.22 1.34
N MET A 37 -6.53 -8.18 0.88
CA MET A 37 -6.53 -8.65 -0.50
C MET A 37 -6.58 -10.17 -0.50
N GLU A 38 -7.74 -10.71 -0.88
CA GLU A 38 -7.90 -12.11 -1.23
C GLU A 38 -8.47 -12.17 -2.64
N PHE A 39 -7.57 -12.38 -3.60
CA PHE A 39 -7.95 -12.79 -4.94
C PHE A 39 -7.62 -14.28 -5.07
N LYS A 40 -8.32 -15.01 -5.96
CA LYS A 40 -8.08 -16.45 -6.18
C LYS A 40 -6.59 -16.79 -6.44
N ILE A 41 -5.82 -15.85 -6.96
CA ILE A 41 -4.41 -16.02 -7.35
C ILE A 41 -3.45 -15.32 -6.36
N ILE A 42 -3.91 -14.29 -5.65
CA ILE A 42 -3.11 -13.48 -4.73
C ILE A 42 -3.68 -13.66 -3.32
N ASN A 43 -2.99 -14.44 -2.51
CA ASN A 43 -3.39 -14.73 -1.14
C ASN A 43 -2.21 -14.60 -0.17
N PHE A 44 -2.09 -13.42 0.44
CA PHE A 44 -1.05 -13.13 1.42
C PHE A 44 -1.30 -13.78 2.80
N TYR A 45 -2.50 -14.31 3.03
CA TYR A 45 -2.94 -14.82 4.34
C TYR A 45 -2.78 -16.34 4.45
N GLU A 46 -2.53 -17.04 3.35
CA GLU A 46 -2.48 -18.49 3.32
C GLU A 46 -1.32 -19.08 4.13
N ARG A 47 -1.52 -20.26 4.72
CA ARG A 47 -0.48 -20.91 5.54
C ARG A 47 0.69 -21.41 4.69
N SER A 48 0.42 -21.77 3.42
CA SER A 48 1.45 -22.24 2.51
C SER A 48 2.49 -21.15 2.24
N LYS A 49 3.76 -21.42 2.62
CA LYS A 49 4.89 -20.52 2.34
C LYS A 49 5.00 -20.22 0.83
N PHE A 50 4.72 -21.22 -0.02
CA PHE A 50 4.81 -21.08 -1.47
C PHE A 50 3.82 -20.04 -2.00
N ILE A 51 2.55 -20.09 -1.60
CA ILE A 51 1.50 -19.18 -2.09
C ILE A 51 1.76 -17.74 -1.65
N LYS A 52 2.29 -17.55 -0.44
CA LYS A 52 2.75 -16.24 0.03
C LYS A 52 3.87 -15.68 -0.82
N ILE A 53 4.90 -16.47 -1.10
CA ILE A 53 6.02 -16.07 -1.96
C ILE A 53 5.51 -15.69 -3.35
N VAL A 54 4.66 -16.53 -3.96
CA VAL A 54 4.04 -16.26 -5.25
C VAL A 54 3.27 -14.94 -5.23
N SER A 55 2.49 -14.66 -4.19
CA SER A 55 1.72 -13.42 -4.06
C SER A 55 2.62 -12.19 -3.99
N TYR A 56 3.72 -12.24 -3.22
CA TYR A 56 4.70 -11.15 -3.18
C TYR A 56 5.42 -10.97 -4.52
N THR A 57 5.79 -12.06 -5.18
CA THR A 57 6.43 -12.02 -6.50
C THR A 57 5.51 -11.38 -7.54
N ILE A 58 4.22 -11.73 -7.54
CA ILE A 58 3.21 -11.09 -8.41
C ILE A 58 3.16 -9.59 -8.13
N PHE A 59 3.08 -9.19 -6.86
CA PHE A 59 3.05 -7.77 -6.49
C PHE A 59 4.29 -7.00 -7.00
N ILE A 60 5.49 -7.56 -6.80
CA ILE A 60 6.75 -6.95 -7.26
C ILE A 60 6.74 -6.80 -8.79
N ILE A 61 6.38 -7.86 -9.52
CA ILE A 61 6.34 -7.83 -10.99
C ILE A 61 5.33 -6.80 -11.48
N THR A 62 4.12 -6.78 -10.91
CA THR A 62 3.09 -5.80 -11.27
C THR A 62 3.56 -4.37 -11.03
N TYR A 63 4.19 -4.10 -9.87
CA TYR A 63 4.71 -2.78 -9.56
C TYR A 63 5.83 -2.36 -10.52
N LEU A 64 6.76 -3.26 -10.85
CA LEU A 64 7.85 -2.97 -11.78
C LEU A 64 7.34 -2.66 -13.19
N ILE A 65 6.43 -3.49 -13.72
CA ILE A 65 5.79 -3.25 -15.03
C ILE A 65 5.09 -1.89 -15.03
N ALA A 66 4.29 -1.60 -13.99
CA ALA A 66 3.58 -0.33 -13.88
C ALA A 66 4.56 0.86 -13.76
N SER A 67 5.69 0.69 -13.05
CA SER A 67 6.73 1.71 -12.92
C SER A 67 7.32 2.07 -14.28
N PHE A 68 7.65 1.08 -15.11
CA PHE A 68 8.13 1.33 -16.47
C PHE A 68 7.08 2.08 -17.30
N ILE A 69 5.81 1.64 -17.27
CA ILE A 69 4.73 2.29 -18.03
C ILE A 69 4.57 3.76 -17.61
N PHE A 70 4.45 4.04 -16.30
CA PHE A 70 4.25 5.38 -15.80
C PHE A 70 5.46 6.29 -16.04
N LEU A 71 6.67 5.76 -15.92
CA LEU A 71 7.90 6.49 -16.21
C LEU A 71 7.98 6.87 -17.70
N SER A 72 7.57 5.98 -18.61
CA SER A 72 7.52 6.29 -20.04
C SER A 72 6.51 7.39 -20.38
N ILE A 73 5.43 7.55 -19.62
CA ILE A 73 4.39 8.56 -19.89
C ILE A 73 4.72 9.91 -19.27
N LYS A 74 5.21 9.94 -18.01
CA LYS A 74 5.38 11.18 -17.22
C LYS A 74 6.75 11.33 -16.53
N GLY A 75 7.73 10.49 -16.85
CA GLY A 75 9.04 10.53 -16.19
C GLY A 75 8.95 10.29 -14.68
N VAL A 76 9.72 11.05 -13.89
CA VAL A 76 9.78 10.94 -12.43
C VAL A 76 8.41 11.22 -11.77
N LEU A 77 7.65 12.18 -12.29
CA LEU A 77 6.28 12.46 -11.83
C LEU A 77 5.35 11.25 -12.01
N GLY A 78 5.61 10.43 -13.04
CA GLY A 78 4.90 9.17 -13.24
C GLY A 78 5.12 8.20 -12.09
N LEU A 79 6.35 8.08 -11.59
CA LEU A 79 6.68 7.21 -10.47
C LEU A 79 6.05 7.70 -9.16
N GLU A 80 5.99 9.02 -8.94
CA GLU A 80 5.30 9.62 -7.80
C GLU A 80 3.80 9.32 -7.82
N LEU A 81 3.14 9.52 -8.97
CA LEU A 81 1.73 9.20 -9.15
C LEU A 81 1.43 7.71 -8.98
N LEU A 82 2.30 6.83 -9.49
CA LEU A 82 2.15 5.40 -9.32
C LEU A 82 2.18 5.00 -7.83
N ASN A 83 3.13 5.56 -7.07
CA ASN A 83 3.23 5.29 -5.63
C ASN A 83 1.99 5.75 -4.88
N LEU A 84 1.49 6.95 -5.20
CA LEU A 84 0.23 7.45 -4.66
C LEU A 84 -0.92 6.47 -4.95
N VAL A 85 -1.05 5.97 -6.18
CA VAL A 85 -2.11 5.01 -6.55
C VAL A 85 -2.00 3.71 -5.74
N PHE A 86 -0.80 3.16 -5.61
CA PHE A 86 -0.60 1.94 -4.81
C PHE A 86 -0.90 2.18 -3.32
N PHE A 87 -0.48 3.31 -2.76
CA PHE A 87 -0.83 3.67 -1.38
C PHE A 87 -2.33 3.82 -1.20
N LEU A 88 -3.02 4.50 -2.12
CA LEU A 88 -4.48 4.63 -2.08
C LEU A 88 -5.13 3.24 -2.05
N ILE A 89 -4.74 2.33 -2.94
CA ILE A 89 -5.30 0.98 -3.01
C ILE A 89 -5.05 0.19 -1.71
N ILE A 90 -3.81 0.14 -1.22
CA ILE A 90 -3.47 -0.68 -0.05
C ILE A 90 -4.08 -0.08 1.23
N ILE A 91 -3.91 1.23 1.42
CA ILE A 91 -4.25 1.92 2.67
C ILE A 91 -5.77 2.11 2.77
N PHE A 92 -6.46 2.56 1.72
CA PHE A 92 -7.92 2.70 1.82
C PHE A 92 -8.59 1.36 2.07
N GLU A 93 -8.20 0.31 1.34
CA GLU A 93 -8.78 -1.01 1.50
C GLU A 93 -8.60 -1.53 2.94
N LEU A 94 -7.42 -1.32 3.52
CA LEU A 94 -7.15 -1.65 4.92
C LEU A 94 -8.07 -0.88 5.86
N PHE A 95 -8.04 0.45 5.82
CA PHE A 95 -8.72 1.28 6.82
C PHE A 95 -10.26 1.18 6.71
N ILE A 96 -10.83 1.05 5.51
CA ILE A 96 -12.26 0.80 5.33
C ILE A 96 -12.66 -0.54 5.96
N LYS A 97 -11.84 -1.58 5.80
CA LYS A 97 -12.10 -2.89 6.42
C LYS A 97 -11.93 -2.85 7.93
N ILE A 98 -10.95 -2.11 8.46
CA ILE A 98 -10.81 -1.89 9.90
C ILE A 98 -12.07 -1.22 10.46
N GLY A 99 -12.58 -0.17 9.82
CA GLY A 99 -13.78 0.56 10.25
C GLY A 99 -15.04 -0.30 10.39
N ASN A 100 -15.08 -1.44 9.67
CA ASN A 100 -16.16 -2.42 9.69
C ASN A 100 -15.84 -3.67 10.53
N SER A 101 -14.63 -3.77 11.09
CA SER A 101 -14.22 -4.94 11.87
C SER A 101 -14.88 -4.95 13.25
N ARG A 102 -15.27 -6.14 13.72
CA ARG A 102 -15.85 -6.30 15.07
C ARG A 102 -14.90 -5.82 16.17
N ARG A 103 -13.60 -6.02 15.98
CA ARG A 103 -12.57 -5.62 16.94
C ARG A 103 -12.51 -4.10 17.08
N PHE A 104 -12.58 -3.37 15.97
CA PHE A 104 -12.62 -1.91 16.00
C PHE A 104 -13.91 -1.36 16.61
N ILE A 105 -15.07 -1.98 16.28
CA ILE A 105 -16.36 -1.62 16.87
C ILE A 105 -16.31 -1.80 18.41
N GLY A 106 -15.79 -2.94 18.88
CA GLY A 106 -15.64 -3.21 20.31
C GLY A 106 -14.68 -2.26 21.04
N TRP A 107 -13.72 -1.64 20.34
CA TRP A 107 -12.81 -0.66 20.93
C TRP A 107 -13.43 0.74 21.08
N LEU A 108 -14.24 1.16 20.11
CA LEU A 108 -14.91 2.46 20.15
C LEU A 108 -16.18 2.44 21.03
N GLY A 109 -16.73 1.26 21.28
CA GLY A 109 -18.05 1.08 21.87
C GLY A 109 -19.17 1.13 20.81
N ASP A 110 -20.26 0.43 21.08
CA ASP A 110 -21.36 0.21 20.12
C ASP A 110 -22.13 1.49 19.74
N GLY A 111 -21.89 2.61 20.44
CA GLY A 111 -22.61 3.87 20.24
C GLY A 111 -22.18 4.70 19.03
N LEU A 112 -21.07 4.36 18.36
CA LEU A 112 -20.62 5.11 17.18
C LEU A 112 -21.26 4.57 15.90
N ASP A 113 -21.94 5.41 15.12
CA ASP A 113 -22.54 4.96 13.85
C ASP A 113 -21.47 4.53 12.82
N LYS A 114 -21.84 3.59 11.95
CA LYS A 114 -21.00 3.06 10.86
C LYS A 114 -20.46 4.17 9.95
N THR A 115 -21.28 5.18 9.67
CA THR A 115 -20.89 6.32 8.82
C THR A 115 -19.73 7.08 9.45
N LEU A 116 -19.83 7.39 10.75
CA LEU A 116 -18.79 8.11 11.47
C LEU A 116 -17.50 7.29 11.59
N ARG A 117 -17.60 5.98 11.87
CA ARG A 117 -16.43 5.08 11.86
C ARG A 117 -15.71 5.06 10.50
N SER A 118 -16.48 4.99 9.42
CA SER A 118 -15.94 4.98 8.06
C SER A 118 -15.28 6.32 7.71
N PHE A 119 -15.87 7.43 8.14
CA PHE A 119 -15.30 8.77 7.98
C PHE A 119 -14.00 8.96 8.78
N MET A 120 -13.94 8.49 10.03
CA MET A 120 -12.71 8.51 10.83
C MET A 120 -11.59 7.71 10.14
N MET A 121 -11.90 6.51 9.67
CA MET A 121 -10.96 5.65 8.94
C MET A 121 -10.48 6.30 7.64
N PHE A 122 -11.37 6.98 6.93
CA PHE A 122 -11.03 7.76 5.75
C PHE A 122 -10.05 8.89 6.08
N ILE A 123 -10.30 9.69 7.13
CA ILE A 123 -9.35 10.74 7.55
C ILE A 123 -7.99 10.16 7.91
N ILE A 124 -7.96 9.08 8.70
CA ILE A 124 -6.70 8.43 9.10
C ILE A 124 -5.95 7.93 7.86
N SER A 125 -6.65 7.28 6.92
CA SER A 125 -6.04 6.78 5.69
C SER A 125 -5.42 7.89 4.84
N LEU A 126 -6.08 9.04 4.70
CA LEU A 126 -5.54 10.19 3.98
C LEU A 126 -4.26 10.73 4.62
N ASN A 127 -4.21 10.80 5.95
CA ASN A 127 -3.01 11.25 6.67
C ASN A 127 -1.82 10.29 6.45
N VAL A 128 -2.07 8.98 6.50
CA VAL A 128 -1.05 7.96 6.23
C VAL A 128 -0.56 8.07 4.78
N ILE A 129 -1.47 8.20 3.82
CA ILE A 129 -1.13 8.34 2.40
C ILE A 129 -0.31 9.61 2.16
N TYR A 130 -0.71 10.73 2.75
CA TYR A 130 0.05 11.99 2.67
C TYR A 130 1.46 11.84 3.22
N PHE A 131 1.61 11.19 4.37
CA PHE A 131 2.93 10.93 4.94
C PHE A 131 3.80 10.06 4.01
N LEU A 132 3.24 8.98 3.46
CA LEU A 132 3.95 8.09 2.55
C LEU A 132 4.35 8.79 1.25
N THR A 133 3.48 9.62 0.66
CA THR A 133 3.82 10.38 -0.55
C THR A 133 4.91 11.42 -0.30
N ARG A 134 4.97 12.03 0.88
CA ARG A 134 6.08 12.92 1.26
C ARG A 134 7.41 12.16 1.33
N ILE A 135 7.41 10.93 1.81
CA ILE A 135 8.61 10.08 1.78
C ILE A 135 8.99 9.75 0.34
N THR A 136 8.03 9.33 -0.49
CA THR A 136 8.27 9.07 -1.92
C THR A 136 8.89 10.29 -2.61
N HIS A 137 8.30 11.47 -2.45
CA HIS A 137 8.85 12.70 -3.02
C HIS A 137 10.28 12.97 -2.54
N SER A 138 10.57 12.73 -1.26
CA SER A 138 11.92 12.90 -0.71
C SER A 138 12.93 11.93 -1.33
N ILE A 139 12.54 10.68 -1.58
CA ILE A 139 13.36 9.70 -2.31
C ILE A 139 13.66 10.17 -3.72
N LEU A 140 12.64 10.66 -4.44
CA LEU A 140 12.80 11.09 -5.83
C LEU A 140 13.72 12.32 -6.00
N LEU A 141 13.93 13.08 -4.92
CA LEU A 141 14.87 14.20 -4.89
C LEU A 141 16.32 13.79 -4.58
N ILE A 142 16.57 12.55 -4.16
CA ILE A 142 17.92 12.03 -3.93
C ILE A 142 18.62 11.92 -5.29
N LYS A 143 19.70 12.68 -5.47
CA LYS A 143 20.50 12.72 -6.71
C LYS A 143 21.59 11.67 -6.71
#